data_AF-A0A9P0II69-F1
#
_entry.id   AF-A0A9P0II69-F1
#
_cell.length_a   1.000
_cell.length_b   1.000
_cell.length_c   1.000
_cell.angle_alpha   90.00
_cell.angle_beta   90.00
_cell.angle_gamma   90.00
#
_symmetry.space_group_name_H-M   'P 1'
#
loop_
_entity.id
_entity.type
_entity.pdbx_description
1 polymer ?
#
loop_
_entity_poly.entity_id
_entity_poly.type
_entity_poly.pdbx_seq_one_letter_code
_entity_poly.pdbx_strand_id
1 'polypeptide(L)'
;MALIRAGLQRLANVFNGGQAGILSRFVTSLSPVESKTVPETTKDVIAECNNLIEKNASRNFAIVHLLGKQWRVTDGDLLVVEGFWPPSIGDKIRLDKVLVAGTKDFSLIGRPLVQPGLVDVTATVISKGLSHTRTHFKKKRRKQFMRINFVRSPQTILRINSVEIANKINEAPKNVF
;
A
#
# COMPACT_ATOMS: atom_id res chain seq x y z
N MET A 1 -28.48 -56.99 26.64
CA MET A 1 -28.12 -56.68 25.24
C MET A 1 -26.93 -55.74 25.27
N ALA A 2 -25.83 -56.21 24.65
CA ALA A 2 -24.43 -55.74 24.58
C ALA A 2 -24.09 -54.30 25.04
N LEU A 3 -23.13 -54.05 25.95
CA LEU A 3 -21.65 -54.21 25.89
C LEU A 3 -20.94 -53.24 24.92
N ILE A 4 -19.72 -52.81 25.35
CA ILE A 4 -18.76 -51.86 24.77
C ILE A 4 -18.96 -50.42 25.32
N ARG A 5 -18.48 -49.98 26.49
CA ARG A 5 -17.28 -50.17 27.33
C ARG A 5 -15.94 -49.87 26.63
N ALA A 6 -15.45 -48.65 26.91
CA ALA A 6 -14.06 -48.23 27.11
C ALA A 6 -12.96 -49.00 26.35
N GLY A 7 -12.33 -48.34 25.38
CA GLY A 7 -11.19 -48.89 24.67
C GLY A 7 -10.40 -47.86 23.87
N LEU A 8 -9.97 -46.76 24.51
CA LEU A 8 -8.94 -45.89 23.91
C LEU A 8 -8.07 -45.21 24.97
N GLN A 9 -7.52 -46.00 25.88
CA GLN A 9 -6.31 -45.65 26.61
C GLN A 9 -5.49 -46.92 26.77
N ARG A 10 -4.48 -47.09 25.90
CA ARG A 10 -3.28 -47.95 26.09
C ARG A 10 -2.50 -48.02 24.79
N LEU A 11 -1.75 -46.96 24.48
CA LEU A 11 -0.54 -47.05 23.64
C LEU A 11 0.40 -45.88 23.98
N ALA A 12 0.78 -45.79 25.25
CA ALA A 12 2.01 -45.11 25.65
C ALA A 12 2.76 -46.09 26.54
N ASN A 13 4.05 -46.29 26.26
CA ASN A 13 5.02 -47.18 26.92
C ASN A 13 5.15 -48.60 26.32
N VAL A 14 5.81 -48.70 25.17
CA VAL A 14 6.53 -49.94 24.77
C VAL A 14 7.98 -49.66 24.32
N PHE A 15 8.44 -48.41 24.25
CA PHE A 15 9.85 -48.12 23.94
C PHE A 15 10.59 -47.58 25.16
N ASN A 16 10.76 -48.45 26.17
CA ASN A 16 11.80 -48.32 27.18
C ASN A 16 12.64 -49.60 27.13
N GLY A 17 13.58 -49.62 26.20
CA GLY A 17 14.51 -50.72 25.98
C GLY A 17 15.70 -50.18 25.20
N GLY A 18 16.81 -49.97 25.91
CA GLY A 18 17.99 -49.33 25.35
C GLY A 18 18.62 -50.15 24.22
N GLN A 19 18.88 -49.49 23.10
CA GLN A 19 20.16 -49.50 22.42
C GLN A 19 20.34 -48.15 21.72
N ALA A 20 21.41 -47.45 22.07
CA ALA A 20 21.82 -46.21 21.43
C ALA A 20 22.29 -46.53 19.99
N GLY A 21 21.35 -46.54 19.06
CA GLY A 21 21.61 -46.66 17.63
C GLY A 21 22.00 -45.32 17.02
N ILE A 22 22.83 -45.40 15.96
CA ILE A 22 23.37 -44.30 15.13
C ILE A 22 22.28 -43.42 14.49
N LEU A 23 21.00 -43.79 14.64
CA LEU A 23 19.83 -43.07 14.14
C LEU A 23 19.25 -42.02 15.12
N SER A 24 19.80 -41.88 16.32
CA SER A 24 19.34 -40.89 17.32
C SER A 24 19.89 -39.47 17.11
N ARG A 25 20.81 -39.26 16.16
CA ARG A 25 21.43 -37.94 15.89
C ARG A 25 20.63 -37.03 14.96
N PHE A 26 19.49 -37.49 14.44
CA PHE A 26 18.57 -36.69 13.62
C PHE A 26 17.28 -36.34 14.35
N VAL A 27 17.27 -36.29 15.69
CA VAL A 27 16.23 -35.55 16.40
C VAL A 27 16.62 -34.08 16.32
N THR A 28 16.22 -33.43 15.23
CA THR A 28 16.18 -31.98 15.13
C THR A 28 15.44 -31.50 16.37
N SER A 29 16.09 -30.67 17.19
CA SER A 29 15.43 -29.89 18.24
C SER A 29 14.51 -28.87 17.57
N LEU A 30 13.42 -29.33 16.97
CA LEU A 30 12.26 -28.52 16.69
C LEU A 30 11.66 -28.22 18.06
N SER A 31 12.19 -27.16 18.69
CA SER A 31 11.42 -26.48 19.73
C SER A 31 10.03 -26.23 19.12
N PRO A 32 8.95 -26.53 19.85
CA PRO A 32 7.62 -26.17 19.39
C PRO A 32 7.66 -24.68 19.07
N VAL A 33 7.39 -24.30 17.82
CA VAL A 33 7.15 -22.90 17.50
C VAL A 33 5.93 -22.52 18.32
N GLU A 34 6.14 -21.81 19.43
CA GLU A 34 5.05 -21.33 20.26
C GLU A 34 4.12 -20.48 19.38
N SER A 35 2.93 -20.99 19.11
CA SER A 35 1.95 -20.31 18.26
C SER A 35 1.41 -19.12 19.05
N LYS A 36 2.06 -17.96 18.92
CA LYS A 36 1.57 -16.70 19.50
C LYS A 36 0.14 -16.43 19.05
N THR A 37 -0.63 -15.77 19.90
CA THR A 37 -2.01 -15.39 19.54
C THR A 37 -1.96 -14.30 18.46
N VAL A 38 -2.93 -14.31 17.54
CA VAL A 38 -3.06 -13.28 16.48
C VAL A 38 -2.89 -11.83 17.00
N PRO A 39 -3.50 -11.40 18.13
CA PRO A 39 -3.31 -10.05 18.63
C PRO A 39 -1.88 -9.74 19.09
N GLU A 40 -1.13 -10.71 19.59
CA GLU A 40 0.27 -10.51 19.97
C GLU A 40 1.14 -10.38 18.71
N THR A 41 0.94 -11.25 17.73
CA THR A 41 1.65 -11.17 16.45
C THR A 41 1.41 -9.83 15.74
N THR A 42 0.18 -9.30 15.77
CA THR A 42 -0.10 -7.98 15.16
C THR A 42 0.65 -6.85 15.86
N LYS A 43 0.72 -6.85 17.19
CA LYS A 43 1.50 -5.86 17.96
C LYS A 43 2.99 -5.95 17.64
N ASP A 44 3.53 -7.15 17.55
CA ASP A 44 4.94 -7.39 17.20
C ASP A 44 5.26 -6.82 15.79
N VAL A 45 4.43 -7.14 14.79
CA VAL A 45 4.61 -6.64 13.41
C VAL A 45 4.49 -5.11 13.34
N ILE A 46 3.56 -4.51 14.08
CA ILE A 46 3.43 -3.05 14.14
C ILE A 46 4.66 -2.41 14.76
N ALA A 47 5.21 -2.99 15.84
CA ALA A 47 6.43 -2.51 16.47
C ALA A 47 7.63 -2.59 15.51
N GLU A 48 7.78 -3.71 14.79
CA GLU A 48 8.81 -3.86 13.76
C GLU A 48 8.67 -2.82 12.65
N CYS A 49 7.46 -2.59 12.13
CA CYS A 49 7.21 -1.58 11.10
C CYS A 49 7.54 -0.16 11.61
N ASN A 50 7.19 0.17 12.85
CA ASN A 50 7.54 1.45 13.47
C ASN A 50 9.06 1.64 13.58
N ASN A 51 9.80 0.59 13.93
CA ASN A 51 11.26 0.64 13.95
C ASN A 51 11.85 0.83 12.54
N LEU A 52 11.22 0.28 11.50
CA LEU A 52 11.63 0.48 10.10
C LEU A 52 11.34 1.90 9.61
N ILE A 53 10.21 2.49 10.01
CA ILE A 53 9.87 3.89 9.72
C ILE A 53 10.93 4.82 10.32
N GLU A 54 11.34 4.60 11.58
CA GLU A 54 12.37 5.41 12.24
C GLU A 54 13.74 5.33 11.54
N LYS A 55 14.09 4.16 10.99
CA LYS A 55 15.35 3.97 10.27
C LYS A 55 15.38 4.68 8.91
N ASN A 56 14.22 4.98 8.33
CA ASN A 56 14.01 5.71 7.06
C ASN A 56 15.06 5.40 5.96
N ALA A 57 15.24 4.12 5.64
CA ALA A 57 16.36 3.67 4.82
C ALA A 57 16.09 3.69 3.30
N SER A 58 14.84 3.82 2.86
CA SER A 58 14.43 3.58 1.47
C SER A 58 13.52 4.68 0.94
N ARG A 59 13.54 4.85 -0.39
CA ARG A 59 12.59 5.72 -1.11
C ARG A 59 11.18 5.15 -1.02
N ASN A 60 10.23 5.98 -0.62
CA ASN A 60 8.84 5.61 -0.46
C ASN A 60 8.04 5.80 -1.75
N PHE A 61 6.90 5.13 -1.83
CA PHE A 61 5.89 5.40 -2.85
C PHE A 61 4.51 5.49 -2.22
N ALA A 62 3.61 6.20 -2.89
CA ALA A 62 2.21 6.28 -2.50
C ALA A 62 1.29 6.08 -3.70
N ILE A 63 0.07 5.61 -3.43
CA ILE A 63 -1.05 5.64 -4.37
C ILE A 63 -2.01 6.72 -3.91
N VAL A 64 -2.12 7.78 -4.70
CA VAL A 64 -2.94 8.95 -4.40
C VAL A 64 -4.16 8.98 -5.31
N HIS A 65 -5.31 9.34 -4.76
CA HIS A 65 -6.51 9.59 -5.55
C HIS A 65 -6.74 11.09 -5.76
N LEU A 66 -6.67 11.51 -7.02
CA LEU A 66 -6.79 12.90 -7.44
C LEU A 66 -7.71 13.01 -8.66
N LEU A 67 -8.71 13.89 -8.58
CA LEU A 67 -9.71 14.13 -9.63
C LEU A 67 -10.34 12.85 -10.22
N GLY A 68 -10.66 11.87 -9.38
CA GLY A 68 -11.32 10.63 -9.81
C GLY A 68 -10.38 9.58 -10.41
N LYS A 69 -9.07 9.84 -10.44
CA LYS A 69 -8.04 8.91 -10.93
C LYS A 69 -7.05 8.57 -9.82
N GLN A 70 -6.50 7.36 -9.86
CA GLN A 70 -5.45 6.91 -8.93
C GLN A 70 -4.09 6.97 -9.61
N TRP A 71 -3.09 7.44 -8.85
CA TRP A 71 -1.74 7.66 -9.35
C TRP A 71 -0.73 7.05 -8.40
N ARG A 72 0.20 6.25 -8.94
CA ARG A 72 1.40 5.82 -8.21
C ARG A 72 2.43 6.94 -8.30
N VAL A 73 2.89 7.42 -7.16
CA VAL A 73 3.82 8.55 -7.05
C VAL A 73 4.99 8.21 -6.15
N THR A 74 6.16 8.75 -6.48
CA THR A 74 7.37 8.75 -5.68
C THR A 74 7.97 10.16 -5.62
N ASP A 75 8.95 10.35 -4.75
CA ASP A 75 9.63 11.64 -4.57
C ASP A 75 10.24 12.15 -5.86
N GLY A 76 9.89 13.36 -6.26
CA GLY A 76 10.41 13.90 -7.49
C GLY A 76 9.89 13.20 -8.74
N ASP A 77 8.62 12.80 -8.75
CA ASP A 77 7.90 12.47 -9.98
C ASP A 77 7.17 13.69 -10.57
N LEU A 78 6.88 13.62 -11.86
CA LEU A 78 6.02 14.58 -12.56
C LEU A 78 4.66 13.93 -12.83
N LEU A 79 3.59 14.59 -12.40
CA LEU A 79 2.23 14.11 -12.53
C LEU A 79 1.43 15.06 -13.42
N VAL A 80 0.90 14.55 -14.54
CA VAL A 80 0.02 15.31 -15.43
C VAL A 80 -1.43 15.02 -15.10
N VAL A 81 -2.11 16.04 -14.57
CA VAL A 81 -3.51 15.95 -14.18
C VAL A 81 -4.36 16.60 -15.26
N GLU A 82 -5.26 15.83 -15.86
CA GLU A 82 -6.27 16.35 -16.79
C GLU A 82 -7.46 16.93 -16.02
N GLY A 83 -7.94 18.10 -16.44
CA GLY A 83 -9.11 18.76 -15.85
C GLY A 83 -8.82 20.19 -15.41
N PHE A 84 -9.90 20.94 -15.18
CA PHE A 84 -9.78 22.23 -14.52
C PHE A 84 -9.50 22.00 -13.03
N TRP A 85 -8.50 22.71 -12.51
CA TRP A 85 -8.11 22.61 -11.11
C TRP A 85 -7.80 24.02 -10.58
N PRO A 86 -8.34 24.41 -9.40
CA PRO A 86 -8.23 25.78 -8.90
C PRO A 86 -6.82 26.28 -8.52
N PRO A 87 -5.89 25.50 -7.92
CA PRO A 87 -4.64 26.03 -7.36
C PRO A 87 -3.74 26.74 -8.38
N SER A 88 -3.08 27.82 -8.02
CA SER A 88 -2.23 28.60 -8.92
C SER A 88 -0.87 27.93 -9.19
N ILE A 89 -0.16 28.42 -10.22
CA ILE A 89 1.21 27.96 -10.52
C ILE A 89 2.12 28.41 -9.36
N GLY A 90 2.94 27.49 -8.85
CA GLY A 90 3.83 27.72 -7.70
C GLY A 90 3.24 27.30 -6.35
N ASP A 91 1.93 27.03 -6.28
CA ASP A 91 1.29 26.62 -5.03
C ASP A 91 1.80 25.26 -4.55
N LYS A 92 2.08 25.17 -3.24
CA LYS A 92 2.39 23.92 -2.54
C LYS A 92 1.10 23.32 -2.00
N ILE A 93 0.87 22.06 -2.32
CA ILE A 93 -0.39 21.35 -2.07
C ILE A 93 -0.07 20.06 -1.32
N ARG A 94 -0.90 19.73 -0.33
CA ARG A 94 -0.91 18.42 0.33
C ARG A 94 -1.98 17.54 -0.30
N LEU A 95 -1.63 16.29 -0.59
CA LEU A 95 -2.54 15.33 -1.19
C LEU A 95 -3.09 14.39 -0.12
N ASP A 96 -4.23 14.75 0.46
CA ASP A 96 -4.78 14.06 1.64
C ASP A 96 -5.30 12.64 1.34
N LYS A 97 -5.77 12.41 0.11
CA LYS A 97 -6.40 11.15 -0.29
C LYS A 97 -5.36 10.11 -0.71
N VAL A 98 -4.66 9.56 0.27
CA VAL A 98 -3.71 8.46 0.10
C VAL A 98 -4.40 7.12 0.38
N LEU A 99 -4.29 6.18 -0.55
CA LEU A 99 -4.89 4.85 -0.46
C LEU A 99 -3.88 3.81 0.03
N VAL A 100 -2.66 3.92 -0.47
CA VAL A 100 -1.56 3.01 -0.14
C VAL A 100 -0.30 3.84 0.02
N ALA A 101 0.53 3.50 0.99
CA ALA A 101 1.90 3.96 1.09
C ALA A 101 2.81 2.76 1.31
N GLY A 102 3.90 2.68 0.56
CA GLY A 102 4.80 1.53 0.61
C GLY A 102 6.25 1.95 0.70
N THR A 103 7.00 1.11 1.41
CA THR A 103 8.45 1.14 1.48
C THR A 103 8.98 -0.11 0.79
N LYS A 104 10.29 -0.34 0.86
CA LYS A 104 10.89 -1.59 0.36
C LYS A 104 10.42 -2.82 1.14
N ASP A 105 10.22 -2.67 2.45
CA ASP A 105 10.07 -3.79 3.38
C ASP A 105 8.62 -4.02 3.81
N PHE A 106 7.79 -2.96 3.84
CA PHE A 106 6.39 -3.05 4.25
C PHE A 106 5.47 -2.14 3.42
N SER A 107 4.16 -2.35 3.54
CA SER A 107 3.15 -1.53 2.88
C SER A 107 1.96 -1.27 3.80
N LEU A 108 1.52 -0.01 3.83
CA LEU A 108 0.35 0.48 4.53
C LEU A 108 -0.80 0.59 3.54
N ILE A 109 -1.87 -0.18 3.78
CA ILE A 109 -3.05 -0.21 2.91
C ILE A 109 -4.25 0.33 3.69
N GLY A 110 -4.88 1.37 3.14
CA GLY A 110 -6.04 2.04 3.73
C GLY A 110 -7.33 1.24 3.66
N ARG A 111 -8.33 1.66 4.45
CA ARG A 111 -9.71 1.12 4.44
C ARG A 111 -10.76 2.24 4.48
N PRO A 112 -11.07 2.92 3.36
CA PRO A 112 -10.41 2.86 2.05
C PRO A 112 -9.17 3.78 1.95
N LEU A 113 -9.05 4.77 2.83
CA LEU A 113 -7.90 5.67 2.88
C LEU A 113 -6.96 5.27 4.03
N VAL A 114 -5.68 5.62 3.89
CA VAL A 114 -4.72 5.57 5.00
C VAL A 114 -5.12 6.62 6.03
N GLN A 115 -4.83 6.37 7.30
CA GLN A 115 -5.16 7.30 8.38
C GLN A 115 -4.56 8.69 8.09
N PRO A 116 -5.36 9.77 8.19
CA PRO A 116 -4.88 11.12 7.91
C PRO A 116 -3.72 11.47 8.86
N GLY A 117 -2.69 12.13 8.33
CA GLY A 117 -1.48 12.47 9.07
C GLY A 117 -0.48 11.33 9.24
N LEU A 118 -0.81 10.07 8.91
CA LEU A 118 0.19 8.99 8.91
C LEU A 118 1.17 9.15 7.74
N VAL A 119 0.66 9.58 6.59
CA VAL A 119 1.42 9.76 5.35
C VAL A 119 1.20 11.17 4.83
N ASP A 120 2.29 11.89 4.63
CA ASP A 120 2.30 13.23 4.07
C ASP A 120 2.85 13.18 2.64
N VAL A 121 2.00 13.53 1.67
CA VAL A 121 2.38 13.66 0.27
C VAL A 121 2.26 15.13 -0.12
N THR A 122 3.40 15.76 -0.40
CA THR A 122 3.46 17.16 -0.80
C THR A 122 3.79 17.30 -2.28
N ALA A 123 3.12 18.23 -2.95
CA ALA A 123 3.32 18.50 -4.37
C ALA A 123 3.34 20.00 -4.65
N THR A 124 4.00 20.41 -5.73
CA THR A 124 4.01 21.80 -6.22
C THR A 124 3.43 21.86 -7.62
N VAL A 125 2.61 22.87 -7.90
CA VAL A 125 2.11 23.13 -9.26
C VAL A 125 3.23 23.78 -10.08
N ILE A 126 3.74 23.07 -11.10
CA ILE A 126 4.79 23.61 -11.98
C ILE A 126 4.19 24.47 -13.08
N SER A 127 3.16 23.96 -13.75
CA SER A 127 2.60 24.64 -14.92
C SER A 127 1.17 24.22 -15.18
N LYS A 128 0.45 25.10 -15.88
CA LYS A 128 -0.88 24.83 -16.43
C LYS A 128 -0.84 25.07 -17.93
N GLY A 129 -1.46 24.17 -18.69
CA GLY A 129 -1.46 24.25 -20.13
C GLY A 129 -2.66 23.52 -20.75
N LEU A 130 -2.64 23.44 -22.07
CA LEU A 130 -3.60 22.69 -22.84
C LEU A 130 -2.90 21.48 -23.46
N SER A 131 -3.59 20.34 -23.50
CA SER A 131 -3.12 19.12 -24.16
C SER A 131 -2.78 19.37 -25.62
N HIS A 132 -2.11 18.40 -26.26
CA HIS A 132 -2.05 18.36 -27.71
C HIS A 132 -3.46 18.37 -28.33
N THR A 133 -3.57 18.96 -29.53
CA THR A 133 -4.83 19.04 -30.27
C THR A 133 -5.30 17.65 -30.70
N ARG A 134 -6.44 17.22 -30.17
CA ARG A 134 -7.10 15.96 -30.57
C ARG A 134 -8.13 16.26 -31.66
N THR A 135 -8.03 15.57 -32.79
CA THR A 135 -8.97 15.73 -33.91
C THR A 135 -10.12 14.74 -33.79
N HIS A 136 -11.34 15.24 -33.62
CA HIS A 136 -12.58 14.46 -33.63
C HIS A 136 -13.21 14.55 -35.02
N PHE A 137 -12.91 13.57 -35.86
CA PHE A 137 -13.42 13.48 -37.23
C PHE A 137 -14.62 12.53 -37.32
N LYS A 138 -15.73 12.99 -37.92
CA LYS A 138 -16.91 12.17 -38.19
C LYS A 138 -17.29 12.29 -39.66
N LYS A 139 -17.42 11.15 -40.35
CA LYS A 139 -17.84 11.08 -41.76
C LYS A 139 -18.88 10.00 -41.97
N LYS A 140 -19.94 10.29 -42.72
CA LYS A 140 -20.90 9.28 -43.22
C LYS A 140 -20.83 9.21 -44.74
N ARG A 141 -20.65 8.01 -45.27
CA ARG A 141 -20.48 7.73 -46.70
C ARG A 141 -21.75 8.07 -47.48
N ARG A 142 -21.64 8.74 -48.64
CA ARG A 142 -22.76 9.13 -49.52
C ARG A 142 -23.88 9.93 -48.85
N LYS A 143 -23.61 10.58 -47.70
CA LYS A 143 -24.58 11.42 -46.99
C LYS A 143 -24.15 12.88 -46.90
N GLN A 144 -23.09 13.28 -47.62
CA GLN A 144 -22.47 14.61 -47.55
C GLN A 144 -22.22 15.08 -46.11
N PHE A 145 -22.03 14.14 -45.18
CA PHE A 145 -21.85 14.43 -43.77
C PHE A 145 -20.37 14.23 -43.44
N MET A 146 -19.69 15.33 -43.17
CA MET A 146 -18.31 15.38 -42.71
C MET A 146 -18.18 16.52 -41.69
N ARG A 147 -17.70 16.21 -40.49
CA ARG A 147 -17.47 17.18 -39.41
C ARG A 147 -16.09 16.92 -38.81
N ILE A 148 -15.31 17.99 -38.64
CA ILE A 148 -14.00 17.95 -38.00
C ILE A 148 -14.07 18.91 -36.81
N ASN A 149 -13.74 18.44 -35.62
CA ASN A 149 -13.63 19.28 -34.43
C ASN A 149 -12.24 19.07 -33.80
N PHE A 150 -11.60 20.16 -33.40
CA PHE A 150 -10.30 20.13 -32.74
C PHE A 150 -10.50 20.43 -31.26
N VAL A 151 -10.16 19.48 -30.40
CA VAL A 151 -10.38 19.58 -28.96
C VAL A 151 -9.04 19.56 -28.23
N ARG A 152 -8.91 20.40 -27.20
CA ARG A 152 -7.78 20.41 -26.28
C ARG A 152 -8.31 20.38 -24.86
N SER A 153 -7.72 19.54 -24.01
CA SER A 153 -8.11 19.42 -22.61
C SER A 153 -7.18 20.27 -21.75
N PRO A 154 -7.69 21.00 -20.74
CA PRO A 154 -6.83 21.64 -19.75
C PRO A 154 -6.05 20.58 -18.95
N GLN A 155 -4.77 20.85 -18.74
CA GLN A 155 -3.85 19.99 -18.03
C GLN A 155 -3.03 20.80 -17.03
N THR A 156 -2.79 20.24 -15.86
CA THR A 156 -1.92 20.81 -14.83
C THR A 156 -0.79 19.83 -14.55
N ILE A 157 0.44 20.33 -14.52
CA ILE A 157 1.63 19.54 -14.22
C ILE A 157 2.02 19.78 -12.77
N LEU A 158 2.08 18.70 -12.01
CA LEU A 158 2.49 18.66 -10.62
C LEU A 158 3.89 18.05 -10.49
N ARG A 159 4.70 18.62 -9.61
CA ARG A 159 5.90 18.00 -9.06
C ARG A 159 5.57 17.36 -7.73
N ILE A 160 5.88 16.09 -7.53
CA ILE A 160 5.85 15.50 -6.19
C ILE A 160 7.13 15.92 -5.49
N ASN A 161 7.02 16.61 -4.35
CA ASN A 161 8.18 17.07 -3.59
C ASN A 161 8.67 15.96 -2.66
N SER A 162 7.78 15.45 -1.81
CA SER A 162 8.07 14.36 -0.88
C SER A 162 6.86 13.48 -0.58
N VAL A 163 7.14 12.22 -0.27
CA VAL A 163 6.26 11.14 0.16
C VAL A 163 6.86 10.57 1.45
N GLU A 164 6.35 11.04 2.58
CA GLU A 164 6.89 10.72 3.89
C GLU A 164 5.84 10.01 4.75
N ILE A 165 6.28 9.01 5.51
CA ILE A 165 5.47 8.40 6.57
C ILE A 165 5.85 9.13 7.87
N ALA A 166 5.06 10.13 8.24
CA ALA A 166 5.42 11.12 9.25
C ALA A 166 5.21 10.62 10.70
N ASN A 167 4.22 9.75 10.92
CA ASN A 167 3.83 9.30 12.25
C ASN A 167 4.02 7.78 12.43
N LYS A 168 4.03 7.34 13.69
CA LYS A 168 4.02 5.92 14.04
C LYS A 168 2.65 5.32 13.76
N ILE A 169 2.63 4.04 13.38
CA ILE A 169 1.41 3.25 13.21
C ILE A 169 0.71 3.13 14.58
N ASN A 170 -0.62 3.34 14.59
CA ASN A 170 -1.50 3.39 15.77
C ASN A 170 -1.31 4.58 16.73
N GLU A 171 -0.49 5.57 16.39
CA GLU A 171 -0.45 6.82 17.13
C GLU A 171 -1.57 7.76 16.67
N ALA A 172 -2.08 8.59 17.59
CA ALA A 172 -3.01 9.64 17.22
C ALA A 172 -2.31 10.63 16.28
N PRO A 173 -2.98 11.10 15.21
CA PRO A 173 -2.36 12.00 14.26
C PRO A 173 -2.06 13.35 14.91
N LYS A 174 -0.79 13.75 14.92
CA LYS A 174 -0.31 14.99 15.57
C LYS A 174 -0.71 16.26 14.80
N ASN A 175 -1.05 16.13 13.52
CA ASN A 175 -1.25 17.23 12.58
C ASN A 175 -2.65 17.18 11.91
N VAL A 176 -3.72 16.99 12.69
CA VAL A 176 -5.09 17.15 12.16
C VAL A 176 -5.57 18.55 12.51
N PHE A 177 -5.46 19.45 11.54
CA PHE A 177 -6.15 20.73 11.51
C PHE A 177 -7.17 20.72 10.38
#